data_AF-A0A822J214-F1
#
_entry.id   AF-A0A822J214-F1
#
_cell.length_a   1.000
_cell.length_b   1.000
_cell.length_c   1.000
_cell.angle_alpha   90.00
_cell.angle_beta   90.00
_cell.angle_gamma   90.00
#
_symmetry.space_group_name_H-M   'P 1'
#
loop_
_entity.id
_entity.type
_entity.pdbx_description
1 polymer ?
#
loop_
_entity_poly.entity_id
_entity_poly.type
_entity_poly.pdbx_seq_one_letter_code
_entity_poly.pdbx_strand_id
1 'polypeptide(L)' 'MKNVAKAKVWLKRAKSNLQIARAGKVFEDILFEDLCFDCEQID' A
#
# COMPACT_ATOMS: atom_id res chain seq x y z
N MET A 1 -1.12 -3.00 23.32
CA MET A 1 -2.18 -2.69 22.32
C MET A 1 -1.72 -1.88 21.09
N LYS A 2 -0.58 -1.15 21.10
CA LYS A 2 -0.06 -0.40 19.93
C LYS A 2 0.13 -1.24 18.65
N ASN A 3 0.55 -2.49 18.78
CA ASN A 3 0.88 -3.34 17.61
C ASN A 3 -0.35 -3.74 16.79
N VAL A 4 -1.53 -3.86 17.41
CA VAL A 4 -2.76 -4.24 16.69
C VAL A 4 -3.25 -3.09 15.81
N ALA A 5 -3.11 -1.85 16.27
CA ALA A 5 -3.44 -0.66 15.48
C ALA A 5 -2.50 -0.51 14.27
N LYS A 6 -1.18 -0.66 14.48
CA LYS A 6 -0.20 -0.66 13.38
C LYS A 6 -0.46 -1.78 12.37
N ALA A 7 -0.72 -3.01 12.84
CA ALA A 7 -1.05 -4.13 11.96
C ALA A 7 -2.31 -3.90 11.11
N LYS A 8 -3.35 -3.25 11.66
CA LYS A 8 -4.55 -2.88 10.88
C LYS A 8 -4.26 -1.87 9.78
N VAL A 9 -3.41 -0.88 10.06
CA VAL A 9 -2.98 0.11 9.06
C VAL A 9 -2.19 -0.57 7.95
N TRP A 10 -1.26 -1.46 8.31
CA TRP A 10 -0.46 -2.22 7.34
C TRP A 10 -1.34 -3.10 6.45
N LEU A 11 -2.28 -3.82 7.04
CA LEU A 11 -3.22 -4.66 6.29
C LEU A 11 -4.09 -3.84 5.33
N LYS A 12 -4.47 -2.61 5.72
CA LYS A 12 -5.23 -1.70 4.85
C LYS A 12 -4.39 -1.24 3.65
N ARG A 13 -3.13 -0.83 3.87
CA ARG A 13 -2.21 -0.42 2.81
C ARG A 13 -1.93 -1.56 1.82
N ALA A 14 -1.59 -2.74 2.34
CA ALA A 14 -1.32 -3.92 1.51
C ALA A 14 -2.52 -4.30 0.61
N LYS A 15 -3.75 -4.21 1.13
CA LYS A 15 -4.97 -4.45 0.35
C LYS A 15 -5.17 -3.40 -0.75
N SER A 16 -4.92 -2.12 -0.44
CA SER A 16 -4.99 -1.03 -1.42
C SER A 16 -4.02 -1.26 -2.57
N ASN A 17 -2.77 -1.56 -2.26
CA ASN A 17 -1.71 -1.75 -3.26
C ASN A 17 -1.99 -2.98 -4.15
N LEU A 18 -2.53 -4.05 -3.57
CA LEU A 18 -2.99 -5.22 -4.34
C LEU A 18 -4.13 -4.88 -5.31
N GLN A 19 -5.06 -4.01 -4.92
CA GLN A 19 -6.15 -3.58 -5.82
C GLN A 19 -5.60 -2.72 -6.97
N ILE A 20 -4.67 -1.81 -6.69
CA ILE A 20 -4.04 -0.96 -7.72
C ILE A 20 -3.22 -1.82 -8.69
N ALA A 21 -2.45 -2.79 -8.19
CA ALA A 21 -1.71 -3.74 -9.03
C ALA A 21 -2.64 -4.61 -9.91
N ARG A 22 -3.77 -5.08 -9.36
CA ARG A 22 -4.78 -5.86 -10.09
C ARG A 22 -5.54 -5.04 -11.13
N ALA A 23 -5.74 -3.76 -10.90
CA ALA A 23 -6.41 -2.87 -11.84
C ALA A 23 -5.62 -2.72 -13.15
N GLY A 24 -4.28 -2.82 -13.10
CA GLY A 24 -3.37 -2.86 -14.25
C GLY A 24 -3.33 -1.55 -15.05
N LYS A 25 -2.18 -0.86 -15.10
CA LYS A 25 -1.89 0.36 -15.90
C LYS A 25 -3.12 1.28 -16.15
N VAL A 26 -3.87 1.63 -15.10
CA VAL A 26 -4.98 2.60 -15.21
C VAL A 26 -4.49 4.03 -14.96
N PHE A 27 -3.26 4.19 -14.45
CA PHE A 27 -2.72 5.47 -14.06
C PHE A 27 -1.34 5.62 -14.71
N GLU A 28 -1.27 6.50 -15.70
CA GLU A 28 -0.04 6.83 -16.43
C GLU A 28 1.03 7.41 -15.49
N ASP A 29 0.58 8.02 -14.38
CA ASP A 29 1.40 8.72 -13.39
C ASP A 29 1.60 7.97 -12.05
N ILE A 30 1.12 6.73 -11.91
CA ILE A 30 1.39 5.93 -10.69
C ILE A 30 2.50 4.93 -10.98
N LEU A 31 3.67 5.18 -10.41
CA LEU A 31 4.78 4.23 -10.39
C LEU A 31 4.52 3.17 -9.32
N PHE A 32 4.59 1.90 -9.70
CA PHE A 32 4.47 0.79 -8.75
C PHE A 32 5.58 0.80 -7.69
N GLU A 33 6.69 1.47 -7.97
CA GLU A 33 7.79 1.71 -7.03
C GLU A 33 7.34 2.60 -5.85
N ASP A 34 6.50 3.61 -6.09
CA ASP A 34 5.95 4.48 -5.05
C ASP A 34 4.98 3.71 -4.13
N LEU A 35 4.26 2.71 -4.67
CA LEU A 35 3.42 1.82 -3.86
C LEU A 35 4.25 0.94 -2.92
N CYS A 36 5.42 0.47 -3.36
CA CYS A 36 6.34 -0.26 -2.50
C CYS A 36 6.94 0.64 -1.42
N PHE A 37 7.25 1.89 -1.77
CA PHE A 37 7.75 2.88 -0.84
C PHE A 37 6.70 3.26 0.23
N ASP A 38 5.42 3.42 -0.13
CA ASP A 38 4.31 3.66 0.81
C ASP A 38 4.04 2.48 1.76
N CYS A 39 4.33 1.26 1.30
CA CYS A 39 4.33 0.07 2.14
C CYS A 39 5.45 0.10 3.18
N GLU A 40 6.61 0.65 2.82
CA GLU A 40 7.83 0.66 3.65
C GLU A 40 7.90 1.89 4.57
N GLN A 41 7.34 3.03 4.15
CA GLN A 41 7.35 4.27 4.93
C GLN A 41 6.31 4.21 6.07
N ILE A 42 6.80 3.83 7.24
CA ILE A 42 6.05 3.72 8.49
C ILE A 42 6.80 4.54 9.56
N ASP A 43 6.15 5.60 10.05
CA ASP A 43 6.38 6.17 11.39
C ASP A 43 5.39 5.50 12.38
#